data_AF-A0A656JK51-F1
#
_entry.id   AF-A0A656JK51-F1
#
_cell.length_a   1.000
_cell.length_b   1.000
_cell.length_c   1.000
_cell.angle_alpha   90.00
_cell.angle_beta   90.00
_cell.angle_gamma   90.00
#
_symmetry.space_group_name_H-M   'P 1'
#
loop_
_entity.id
_entity.type
_entity.pdbx_description
1 polymer ?
#
loop_
_entity_poly.entity_id
_entity_poly.type
_entity_poly.pdbx_seq_one_letter_code
_entity_poly.pdbx_strand_id
1 'polypeptide(L)'
;MREETAEQPAPLRSGLTTGSCATATSLAAARLLLGGQMSDAVEIVLPKGKQVQMRLEFCRLVDNFAEAGTLKDAGDDPDVTHGALVFARVRLEAAPGVRF
;
A
#
# COMPACT_ATOMS: atom_id res chain seq x y z
N MET A 1 9.95 -20.49 7.57
CA MET A 1 8.76 -20.87 8.35
C MET A 1 8.58 -19.77 9.39
N ARG A 2 7.39 -19.19 9.56
CA ARG A 2 7.18 -18.22 10.64
C ARG A 2 7.25 -18.95 11.98
N GLU A 3 7.71 -18.26 13.01
CA GLU A 3 7.57 -18.75 14.38
C GLU A 3 6.08 -18.89 14.70
N GLU A 4 5.71 -19.99 15.35
CA GLU A 4 4.34 -20.17 15.84
C GLU A 4 4.03 -19.14 16.92
N THR A 5 2.80 -18.63 16.91
CA THR A 5 2.30 -17.72 17.94
C THR A 5 2.32 -18.44 19.29
N ALA A 6 2.81 -17.78 20.33
CA ALA A 6 2.82 -18.32 21.69
C ALA A 6 1.40 -18.66 22.17
N GLU A 7 1.23 -19.77 22.91
CA GLU A 7 -0.06 -20.21 23.48
C GLU A 7 -0.63 -19.29 24.58
N GLN A 8 0.07 -18.20 24.91
CA GLN A 8 -0.38 -17.21 25.88
C GLN A 8 -1.43 -16.28 25.25
N PRO A 9 -2.55 -15.97 25.92
CA PRO A 9 -3.56 -15.06 25.39
C PRO A 9 -2.97 -13.67 25.13
N ALA A 10 -2.96 -13.25 23.86
CA ALA A 10 -2.57 -11.91 23.44
C ALA A 10 -3.64 -11.32 22.50
N PRO A 11 -3.82 -9.98 22.45
CA PRO A 11 -4.71 -9.36 21.48
C PRO A 11 -4.28 -9.67 20.04
N LEU A 12 -5.21 -10.12 19.21
CA LEU A 12 -4.95 -10.40 17.79
C LEU A 12 -4.58 -9.12 17.03
N ARG A 13 -3.61 -9.23 16.12
CA ARG A 13 -3.20 -8.17 15.21
C ARG A 13 -4.18 -8.08 14.05
N SER A 14 -4.69 -6.88 13.82
CA SER A 14 -5.46 -6.58 12.60
C SER A 14 -4.54 -6.26 11.43
N GLY A 15 -4.82 -6.83 10.27
CA GLY A 15 -4.17 -6.48 9.00
C GLY A 15 -4.81 -5.32 8.26
N LEU A 16 -4.29 -5.12 7.04
CA LEU A 16 -4.80 -4.19 6.03
C LEU A 16 -5.25 -4.97 4.81
N THR A 17 -6.36 -4.53 4.21
CA THR A 17 -6.93 -5.19 3.03
C THR A 17 -6.10 -4.88 1.78
N THR A 18 -6.28 -5.68 0.73
CA THR A 18 -5.68 -5.42 -0.58
C THR A 18 -6.13 -4.06 -1.13
N GLY A 19 -7.37 -3.65 -0.88
CA GLY A 19 -7.88 -2.32 -1.27
C GLY A 19 -7.17 -1.16 -0.55
N SER A 20 -6.86 -1.33 0.73
CA SER A 20 -6.02 -0.36 1.48
C SER A 20 -4.62 -0.26 0.87
N CYS A 21 -4.01 -1.40 0.56
CA CYS A 21 -2.69 -1.45 -0.09
C CYS A 21 -2.72 -0.76 -1.47
N ALA A 22 -3.73 -1.04 -2.29
CA ALA A 22 -3.89 -0.43 -3.61
C ALA A 22 -4.11 1.09 -3.53
N THR A 23 -4.86 1.55 -2.52
CA THR A 23 -5.05 2.98 -2.24
C THR A 23 -3.72 3.65 -1.89
N ALA A 24 -2.97 3.04 -0.98
CA ALA A 24 -1.66 3.54 -0.54
C ALA A 24 -0.68 3.68 -1.71
N THR A 25 -0.54 2.63 -2.52
CA THR A 25 0.40 2.64 -3.65
C THR A 25 -0.01 3.62 -4.74
N SER A 26 -1.32 3.72 -5.04
CA SER A 26 -1.84 4.68 -6.01
C SER A 26 -1.62 6.12 -5.55
N LEU A 27 -1.85 6.41 -4.27
CA LEU A 27 -1.62 7.73 -3.68
C LEU A 27 -0.14 8.11 -3.72
N ALA A 28 0.76 7.20 -3.33
CA ALA A 28 2.19 7.44 -3.34
C ALA A 28 2.72 7.70 -4.76
N ALA A 29 2.34 6.87 -5.73
CA ALA A 29 2.71 7.05 -7.13
C ALA A 29 2.16 8.37 -7.69
N ALA A 30 0.90 8.72 -7.42
CA ALA A 30 0.32 9.98 -7.87
C ALA A 30 0.99 11.21 -7.24
N ARG A 31 1.32 11.18 -5.95
CA ARG A 31 2.07 12.25 -5.27
C ARG A 31 3.46 12.44 -5.87
N LEU A 32 4.16 11.35 -6.15
CA LEU A 32 5.46 11.42 -6.80
C LEU A 32 5.35 11.98 -8.23
N LEU A 33 4.39 11.49 -9.02
CA LEU A 33 4.21 11.94 -10.41
C LEU A 33 3.83 13.41 -10.51
N LEU A 34 2.90 13.87 -9.67
CA LEU A 34 2.33 15.21 -9.75
C LEU A 34 3.10 16.26 -8.95
N GLY A 35 3.76 15.86 -7.87
CA GLY A 35 4.42 16.76 -6.93
C GLY A 35 5.92 16.52 -6.75
N GLY A 36 6.48 15.49 -7.38
CA GLY A 36 7.90 15.14 -7.23
C GLY A 36 8.27 14.60 -5.84
N GLN A 37 7.28 14.32 -4.98
CA GLN A 37 7.53 13.87 -3.61
C GLN A 37 7.74 12.36 -3.56
N MET A 38 8.99 11.95 -3.37
CA MET A 38 9.33 10.57 -3.03
C MET A 38 9.11 10.35 -1.53
N SER A 39 8.66 9.16 -1.13
CA SER A 39 8.49 8.80 0.28
C SER A 39 8.66 7.29 0.47
N ASP A 40 9.15 6.92 1.65
CA ASP A 40 9.33 5.51 2.05
C ASP A 40 8.09 4.96 2.77
N ALA A 41 7.10 5.81 3.03
CA ALA A 41 5.82 5.45 3.61
C ALA A 41 4.71 6.40 3.13
N VAL A 42 3.48 5.94 3.21
CA VAL A 42 2.29 6.73 2.86
C VAL A 42 1.21 6.54 3.91
N GLU A 43 0.58 7.65 4.30
CA GLU A 43 -0.59 7.63 5.16
C GLU A 43 -1.87 7.65 4.33
N ILE A 44 -2.81 6.79 4.71
CA ILE A 44 -4.18 6.78 4.16
C ILE A 44 -5.20 6.77 5.29
N VAL A 45 -6.39 7.31 5.00
CA VAL A 45 -7.56 7.20 5.87
C VAL A 45 -8.39 6.00 5.43
N LEU A 46 -8.60 5.05 6.32
CA LEU A 46 -9.44 3.88 6.09
C LEU A 46 -10.94 4.28 6.10
N PRO A 47 -11.86 3.48 5.51
CA PRO A 47 -13.28 3.82 5.47
C PRO A 47 -13.94 4.11 6.82
N LYS A 48 -13.39 3.61 7.93
CA LYS A 48 -13.84 3.87 9.30
C LYS A 48 -13.14 5.07 9.98
N GLY A 49 -12.46 5.93 9.22
CA GLY A 49 -11.78 7.13 9.70
C GLY A 49 -10.41 6.90 10.36
N LYS A 50 -10.00 5.65 10.60
CA LYS A 50 -8.67 5.34 11.13
C LYS A 50 -7.59 5.71 10.12
N GLN A 51 -6.61 6.49 10.54
CA GLN A 51 -5.39 6.74 9.76
C GLN A 51 -4.41 5.59 9.96
N VAL A 52 -3.78 5.15 8.87
CA VAL A 52 -2.73 4.14 8.90
C VAL A 52 -1.58 4.58 8.01
N GLN A 53 -0.37 4.37 8.52
CA GLN A 53 0.86 4.56 7.77
C GLN A 53 1.31 3.21 7.23
N MET A 54 1.57 3.14 5.92
CA MET A 54 2.03 1.93 5.23
C MET A 54 3.42 2.18 4.67
N ARG A 55 4.38 1.31 5.02
CA ARG A 55 5.72 1.34 4.42
C ARG A 55 5.62 1.00 2.93
N LEU A 56 6.36 1.73 2.11
CA LEU A 56 6.53 1.43 0.70
C LEU A 56 7.82 0.62 0.52
N GLU A 57 7.74 -0.48 -0.22
CA GLU A 57 8.95 -1.22 -0.64
C GLU A 57 9.70 -0.46 -1.73
N PHE A 58 8.98 0.31 -2.54
CA PHE A 58 9.55 1.26 -3.49
C PHE A 58 8.57 2.39 -3.77
N CYS A 59 9.11 3.54 -4.14
CA CYS A 59 8.40 4.69 -4.69
C CYS A 59 9.37 5.39 -5.65
N ARG A 60 9.12 5.32 -6.95
CA ARG A 60 10.07 5.80 -7.97
C ARG A 60 9.39 6.36 -9.20
N LEU A 61 10.06 7.33 -9.82
CA LEU A 61 9.70 7.86 -11.12
C LEU A 61 10.46 7.04 -12.18
N VAL A 62 9.75 6.56 -13.19
CA VAL A 62 10.30 5.76 -14.29
C VAL A 62 9.78 6.32 -15.59
N ASP A 63 10.67 6.93 -16.39
CA ASP A 63 10.35 7.56 -17.66
C ASP A 63 9.15 8.52 -17.59
N ASN A 64 7.98 8.06 -18.02
CA ASN A 64 6.74 8.82 -18.11
C ASN A 64 5.65 8.41 -17.08
N PHE A 65 6.00 7.58 -16.10
CA PHE A 65 5.10 7.15 -15.04
C PHE A 65 5.80 7.15 -13.68
N ALA A 66 5.01 7.16 -12.61
CA ALA A 66 5.50 6.87 -11.27
C ALA A 66 4.91 5.54 -10.80
N GLU A 67 5.67 4.81 -9.99
CA GLU A 67 5.19 3.58 -9.38
C GLU A 67 5.58 3.48 -7.92
N ALA A 68 4.70 2.85 -7.14
CA ALA A 68 4.94 2.55 -5.75
C ALA A 68 4.37 1.18 -5.39
N GLY A 69 5.00 0.51 -4.43
CA GLY A 69 4.61 -0.82 -3.99
C GLY A 69 4.69 -0.97 -2.47
N THR A 70 3.86 -1.83 -1.89
CA THR A 70 3.85 -2.17 -0.46
C THR A 70 3.57 -3.66 -0.28
N LEU A 71 4.11 -4.28 0.77
CA LEU A 71 3.77 -5.65 1.14
C LEU A 71 2.51 -5.66 1.99
N LYS A 72 1.53 -6.49 1.60
CA LYS A 72 0.29 -6.62 2.36
C LYS A 72 0.54 -7.35 3.69
N ASP A 73 0.33 -6.65 4.80
CA ASP A 73 0.21 -7.27 6.12
C ASP A 73 -1.25 -7.61 6.43
N ALA A 74 -1.54 -8.88 6.71
CA ALA A 74 -2.89 -9.38 7.01
C ALA A 74 -3.13 -9.54 8.51
N GLY A 75 -2.14 -9.18 9.34
CA GLY A 75 -2.17 -9.47 10.77
C GLY A 75 -2.14 -10.97 10.99
N ASP A 76 -3.02 -11.45 11.86
CA ASP A 76 -3.12 -12.88 12.21
C ASP A 76 -4.18 -13.64 11.40
N ASP A 77 -4.81 -12.99 10.41
CA ASP A 77 -5.77 -13.62 9.51
C ASP A 77 -5.06 -14.58 8.52
N PRO A 78 -5.50 -15.86 8.39
CA PRO A 78 -4.97 -16.79 7.39
C PRO A 78 -5.40 -16.41 5.96
N ASP A 79 -4.84 -15.31 5.46
CA ASP A 79 -5.13 -14.71 4.18
C ASP A 79 -4.07 -15.09 3.14
N VAL A 80 -4.50 -15.68 2.02
CA VAL A 80 -3.61 -16.16 0.94
C VAL A 80 -2.79 -15.05 0.27
N THR A 81 -3.24 -13.80 0.35
CA THR A 81 -2.55 -12.62 -0.19
C THR A 81 -1.63 -11.96 0.83
N HIS A 82 -1.47 -12.53 2.02
CA HIS A 82 -0.51 -12.05 3.00
C HIS A 82 0.92 -12.08 2.44
N GLY A 83 1.66 -10.98 2.63
CA GLY A 83 3.01 -10.82 2.11
C GLY A 83 3.08 -10.58 0.59
N ALA A 84 1.96 -10.52 -0.11
CA ALA A 84 1.96 -10.17 -1.52
C ALA A 84 2.41 -8.71 -1.72
N LEU A 85 3.26 -8.49 -2.72
CA LEU A 85 3.59 -7.16 -3.20
C LEU A 85 2.40 -6.61 -3.99
N VAL A 86 1.74 -5.60 -3.42
CA VAL A 86 0.72 -4.81 -4.11
C VAL A 86 1.39 -3.56 -4.62
N PHE A 87 1.19 -3.20 -5.89
CA PHE A 87 1.78 -2.00 -6.48
C PHE A 87 0.85 -1.35 -7.49
N ALA A 88 1.08 -0.06 -7.75
CA ALA A 88 0.38 0.71 -8.76
C ALA A 88 1.38 1.49 -9.63
N ARG A 89 1.05 1.63 -10.92
CA ARG A 89 1.71 2.52 -11.87
C ARG A 89 0.74 3.62 -12.26
N VAL A 90 1.16 4.86 -12.13
CA VAL A 90 0.35 6.04 -12.47
C VAL A 90 1.07 6.81 -13.56
N ARG A 91 0.37 7.11 -14.64
CA ARG A 91 0.86 7.91 -15.76
C ARG A 91 -0.13 9.01 -16.11
N LEU A 92 0.38 10.13 -16.61
CA LEU A 92 -0.47 11.21 -17.13
C LEU A 92 -0.92 10.88 -18.54
N GLU A 93 -2.19 11.20 -18.81
CA GLU A 93 -2.79 11.11 -20.14
C GLU A 93 -3.33 12.49 -20.52
N ALA A 94 -3.27 12.80 -21.82
CA ALA A 94 -3.77 14.10 -22.31
C ALA A 94 -5.30 14.22 -22.18
N ALA A 95 -6.01 13.10 -22.28
CA ALA A 95 -7.46 13.08 -22.12
C ALA A 95 -7.84 13.17 -20.64
N PRO A 96 -8.85 13.99 -20.28
CA PRO A 96 -9.29 14.13 -18.90
C PRO A 96 -9.87 12.84 -18.32
N GLY A 97 -9.79 12.71 -17.00
CA GLY A 97 -10.36 11.60 -16.23
C GLY A 97 -9.33 10.64 -15.64
N VAL A 98 -9.81 9.61 -14.94
CA VAL A 98 -9.02 8.52 -14.37
C VAL A 98 -9.44 7.21 -15.03
N ARG A 99 -8.48 6.42 -15.47
CA ARG A 99 -8.68 5.08 -16.05
C ARG A 99 -7.77 4.09 -15.31
N PHE A 100 -8.28 2.89 -15.06
CA PHE A 100 -7.60 1.80 -14.37
C PHE A 100 -7.34 0.65 -15.33
#